data_AF-A0AAV1XNV2-F1
#
_entry.id   AF-A0AAV1XNV2-F1
#
_cell.length_a   1.000
_cell.length_b   1.000
_cell.length_c   1.000
_cell.angle_alpha   90.00
_cell.angle_beta   90.00
_cell.angle_gamma   90.00
#
_symmetry.space_group_name_H-M   'P 1'
#
loop_
_entity.id
_entity.type
_entity.pdbx_description
1 polymer ?
#
loop_
_entity_poly.entity_id
_entity_poly.type
_entity_poly.pdbx_seq_one_letter_code
_entity_poly.pdbx_strand_id
1 'polypeptide(L)'
;MTSGNAEKYVFHEGSGEGGIGAEAFVNLLVQHGASTHFASKEWVLNHYKWIVWKLACYVRCCSARSAGNFLTISNVLEELKYRYEREVNHGHRSTLKKILEGDALPSSMMVLCISSIHSNHGLENGTSSETETGTQSSESVIVELTDGWYSMNAMLDVPLSEQLASGKLFVGQKLRIWGAGLCGWHGPVSPLEVSSAVSLMLHINGTYRAHWADRLGFCKVAGPPLAFRCIKGNGGLIPQTLAGVTRIYPILYKERLSCGRSVVISERMEDKMTELYNQRCSAVVEGIISDYQKERRGSRIDESDSEGAKIYKMLEAAEEPEFLMADMSPEQLSSFSAYKAKLNAIKHSEMEKTIEKALKDAGLRNREVTPFMRLRVVGLTHKTRQDRPKEGIVTIWNPTEKQRQELVEGEAYVIAGLIPSGVDLDILHLQTRGSSTQWLPLSSDAKEQFKPFFSNRKSFSMSSLSDIPLSSEFDIAAHVVHVGEVYLSSQQKKQWVFVTDGSIMHGLQSETISLLAICFCSPSIDYDSLPLINYNLAGSTVGFCNLIKREKDKTNHIWVADATENSTYCLSYDSLHHAHLRNTASSIRRWANNSSLTIEKLKEKVLSMVGDCKG
;
A
#
# COMPACT_ATOMS: atom_id res chain seq x y z
N MET A 1 -38.06 -27.59 2.00
CA MET A 1 -37.43 -27.05 0.78
C MET A 1 -36.21 -26.23 1.16
N THR A 2 -35.08 -26.51 0.52
CA THR A 2 -33.81 -25.80 0.64
C THR A 2 -33.46 -25.18 -0.73
N SER A 3 -32.48 -24.28 -0.76
CA SER A 3 -31.93 -23.73 -2.01
C SER A 3 -31.42 -24.79 -2.97
N GLY A 4 -30.84 -25.89 -2.45
CA GLY A 4 -30.26 -26.97 -3.26
C GLY A 4 -31.29 -27.93 -3.89
N ASN A 5 -32.53 -27.98 -3.40
CA ASN A 5 -33.57 -28.87 -3.95
C ASN A 5 -34.77 -28.14 -4.57
N ALA A 6 -34.81 -26.81 -4.51
CA ALA A 6 -35.90 -26.01 -5.07
C ALA A 6 -36.05 -26.18 -6.59
N GLU A 7 -34.96 -26.43 -7.32
CA GLU A 7 -34.99 -26.69 -8.77
C GLU A 7 -35.77 -27.97 -9.13
N LYS A 8 -35.78 -28.96 -8.23
CA LYS A 8 -36.42 -30.28 -8.41
C LYS A 8 -37.82 -30.34 -7.81
N TYR A 9 -38.36 -29.21 -7.36
CA TYR A 9 -39.68 -29.18 -6.74
C TYR A 9 -40.76 -29.47 -7.78
N VAL A 10 -41.69 -30.37 -7.43
CA VAL A 10 -42.80 -30.79 -8.28
C VAL A 10 -44.11 -30.51 -7.55
N PHE A 11 -45.04 -29.86 -8.24
CA PHE A 11 -46.40 -29.66 -7.76
C PHE A 11 -47.24 -30.91 -8.04
N HIS A 12 -47.86 -31.46 -7.01
CA HIS A 12 -48.83 -32.56 -7.13
C HIS A 12 -50.22 -32.01 -6.85
N GLU A 13 -51.03 -31.82 -7.89
CA GLU A 13 -52.46 -31.57 -7.73
C GLU A 13 -53.19 -32.92 -7.67
N GLY A 14 -54.00 -33.12 -6.61
CA GLY A 14 -54.87 -34.27 -6.31
C GLY A 14 -54.77 -35.57 -7.12
N SER A 15 -54.41 -36.67 -6.44
CA SER A 15 -54.68 -38.09 -6.77
C SER A 15 -54.54 -38.54 -8.24
N GLY A 16 -53.62 -37.96 -9.01
CA GLY A 16 -53.19 -38.45 -10.32
C GLY A 16 -51.67 -38.41 -10.43
N GLU A 17 -51.06 -39.38 -11.11
CA GLU A 17 -49.60 -39.60 -11.21
C GLU A 17 -48.83 -38.54 -12.03
N GLY A 18 -49.42 -37.38 -12.35
CA GLY A 18 -48.80 -36.32 -13.15
C GLY A 18 -48.40 -35.10 -12.34
N GLY A 19 -47.16 -35.04 -11.86
CA GLY A 19 -46.63 -33.84 -11.19
C GLY A 19 -46.14 -32.76 -12.16
N ILE A 20 -46.35 -31.49 -11.84
CA ILE A 20 -45.87 -30.34 -12.64
C ILE A 20 -44.53 -29.86 -12.07
N GLY A 21 -43.44 -30.16 -12.78
CA GLY A 21 -42.08 -29.71 -12.45
C GLY A 21 -41.62 -28.52 -13.29
N ALA A 22 -40.38 -28.07 -13.06
CA ALA A 22 -39.79 -26.90 -13.72
C ALA A 22 -39.85 -26.95 -15.26
N GLU A 23 -39.67 -28.12 -15.87
CA GLU A 23 -39.68 -28.27 -17.33
C GLU A 23 -41.05 -27.94 -17.95
N ALA A 24 -42.14 -28.21 -17.24
CA ALA A 24 -43.49 -27.89 -17.71
C ALA A 24 -43.70 -26.37 -17.83
N PHE A 25 -42.98 -25.56 -17.05
CA PHE A 25 -43.08 -24.10 -17.10
C PHE A 25 -42.47 -23.50 -18.37
N VAL A 26 -41.61 -24.22 -19.09
CA VAL A 26 -41.13 -23.80 -20.42
C VAL A 26 -42.32 -23.68 -21.37
N ASN A 27 -43.14 -24.74 -21.45
CA ASN A 27 -44.31 -24.76 -22.32
C ASN A 27 -45.37 -23.73 -21.87
N LEU A 28 -45.57 -23.56 -20.56
CA LEU A 28 -46.51 -22.56 -20.03
C LEU A 28 -46.09 -21.13 -20.41
N LEU A 29 -44.79 -20.80 -20.37
CA LEU A 29 -44.30 -19.49 -20.81
C LEU A 29 -44.52 -19.27 -22.31
N VAL A 30 -44.24 -20.28 -23.14
CA VAL A 30 -44.46 -20.21 -24.59
C VAL A 30 -45.94 -19.99 -24.91
N GLN A 31 -46.85 -20.67 -24.22
CA GLN A 31 -48.29 -20.45 -24.34
C GLN A 31 -48.72 -19.02 -23.99
N HIS A 32 -47.95 -18.34 -23.14
CA HIS A 32 -48.16 -16.94 -22.76
C HIS A 32 -47.33 -15.94 -23.59
N GLY A 33 -46.78 -16.35 -24.73
CA GLY A 33 -46.12 -15.48 -25.70
C GLY A 33 -44.61 -15.34 -25.55
N ALA A 34 -43.96 -16.11 -24.67
CA ALA A 34 -42.51 -16.12 -24.57
C ALA A 34 -41.87 -16.82 -25.80
N SER A 35 -40.77 -16.26 -26.29
CA SER A 35 -39.98 -16.86 -27.36
C SER A 35 -39.15 -18.04 -26.83
N THR A 36 -39.17 -19.16 -27.56
CA THR A 36 -38.39 -20.37 -27.22
C THR A 36 -36.87 -20.14 -27.24
N HIS A 37 -36.40 -19.12 -27.96
CA HIS A 37 -34.99 -18.75 -27.99
C HIS A 37 -34.50 -18.14 -26.67
N PHE A 38 -35.35 -17.37 -25.99
CA PHE A 38 -34.98 -16.67 -24.76
C PHE A 38 -35.48 -17.39 -23.49
N ALA A 39 -36.63 -18.07 -23.56
CA ALA A 39 -37.13 -18.93 -22.49
C ALA A 39 -36.55 -20.35 -22.62
N SER A 40 -35.22 -20.47 -22.66
CA SER A 40 -34.54 -21.76 -22.75
C SER A 40 -34.81 -22.62 -21.52
N LYS A 41 -34.65 -23.94 -21.64
CA LYS A 41 -34.79 -24.88 -20.52
C LYS A 41 -33.92 -24.47 -19.32
N GLU A 42 -32.67 -24.10 -19.58
CA GLU A 42 -31.71 -23.67 -18.56
C GLU A 42 -32.15 -22.39 -17.86
N TRP A 43 -32.64 -21.41 -18.62
CA TRP A 43 -33.14 -20.14 -18.08
C TRP A 43 -34.33 -20.37 -17.14
N VAL A 44 -35.29 -21.21 -17.57
CA VAL A 44 -36.47 -21.55 -16.75
C VAL A 44 -36.06 -22.32 -15.50
N LEU A 45 -35.18 -23.33 -15.61
CA LEU A 45 -34.71 -24.11 -14.46
C LEU A 45 -34.01 -23.21 -13.41
N ASN A 46 -33.10 -22.34 -13.85
CA ASN A 46 -32.41 -21.40 -12.97
C ASN A 46 -33.39 -20.49 -12.24
N HIS A 47 -34.32 -19.84 -12.94
CA HIS A 47 -35.24 -18.91 -12.28
C HIS A 47 -36.31 -19.59 -11.45
N TYR A 48 -36.79 -20.76 -11.88
CA TYR A 48 -37.70 -21.60 -11.12
C TYR A 48 -37.12 -21.92 -9.73
N LYS A 49 -35.84 -22.35 -9.67
CA LYS A 49 -35.12 -22.60 -8.41
C LYS A 49 -35.25 -21.43 -7.43
N TRP A 50 -34.94 -20.21 -7.87
CA TRP A 50 -34.96 -19.02 -6.99
C TRP A 50 -36.38 -18.59 -6.60
N ILE A 51 -37.33 -18.65 -7.52
CA ILE A 51 -38.74 -18.31 -7.26
C ILE A 51 -39.33 -19.28 -6.24
N VAL A 52 -39.17 -20.58 -6.47
CA VAL A 52 -39.68 -21.64 -5.60
C VAL A 52 -39.05 -21.55 -4.20
N TRP A 53 -37.72 -21.37 -4.11
CA TRP A 53 -37.05 -21.21 -2.82
C TRP A 53 -37.57 -19.97 -2.06
N LYS A 54 -37.72 -18.84 -2.75
CA LYS A 54 -38.27 -17.60 -2.18
C LYS A 54 -39.70 -17.80 -1.65
N LEU A 55 -40.60 -18.36 -2.47
CA LEU A 55 -42.00 -18.54 -2.09
C LEU A 55 -42.15 -19.53 -0.93
N ALA A 56 -41.37 -20.61 -0.91
CA ALA A 56 -41.36 -21.55 0.22
C ALA A 56 -40.83 -20.92 1.51
N CYS A 57 -39.84 -20.04 1.42
CA CYS A 57 -39.39 -19.25 2.57
C CYS A 57 -40.51 -18.32 3.08
N TYR A 58 -41.28 -17.68 2.19
CA TYR A 58 -42.43 -16.89 2.61
C TYR A 58 -43.51 -17.73 3.27
N VAL A 59 -43.86 -18.91 2.75
CA VAL A 59 -44.81 -19.81 3.42
C VAL A 59 -44.34 -20.14 4.83
N ARG A 60 -43.05 -20.46 5.01
CA ARG A 60 -42.48 -20.78 6.33
C ARG A 60 -42.46 -19.59 7.30
N CYS A 61 -42.16 -18.40 6.83
CA CYS A 61 -42.08 -17.20 7.67
C CYS A 61 -43.46 -16.57 7.94
N CYS A 62 -44.39 -16.66 6.98
CA CYS A 62 -45.71 -16.02 7.04
C CYS A 62 -46.83 -16.97 7.49
N SER A 63 -46.57 -18.28 7.66
CA SER A 63 -47.53 -19.22 8.28
C SER A 63 -47.92 -18.81 9.70
N ALA A 64 -47.09 -18.04 10.39
CA ALA A 64 -47.40 -17.44 11.68
C ALA A 64 -48.37 -16.23 11.61
N ARG A 65 -48.70 -15.71 10.42
CA ARG A 65 -49.48 -14.47 10.20
C ARG A 65 -50.76 -14.68 9.37
N SER A 66 -51.27 -15.91 9.28
CA SER A 66 -52.51 -16.25 8.53
C SER A 66 -52.48 -15.90 7.03
N ALA A 67 -51.30 -15.80 6.43
CA ALA A 67 -51.15 -15.60 5.00
C ALA A 67 -51.18 -16.97 4.30
N GLY A 68 -52.01 -17.12 3.26
CA GLY A 68 -52.24 -18.38 2.55
C GLY A 68 -51.00 -18.99 1.89
N ASN A 69 -51.19 -20.12 1.21
CA ASN A 69 -50.09 -20.79 0.50
C ASN A 69 -49.59 -19.92 -0.66
N PHE A 70 -48.39 -19.35 -0.54
CA PHE A 70 -47.74 -18.57 -1.59
C PHE A 70 -47.10 -19.44 -2.68
N LEU A 71 -46.77 -20.69 -2.37
CA LEU A 71 -46.13 -21.61 -3.31
C LEU A 71 -47.22 -22.33 -4.11
N THR A 72 -47.65 -21.70 -5.20
CA THR A 72 -48.65 -22.22 -6.15
C THR A 72 -48.11 -22.13 -7.56
N ILE A 73 -48.65 -22.95 -8.48
CA ILE A 73 -48.29 -22.94 -9.90
C ILE A 73 -48.51 -21.54 -10.49
N SER A 74 -49.65 -20.92 -10.19
CA SER A 74 -49.98 -19.57 -10.68
C SER A 74 -48.95 -18.53 -10.23
N ASN A 75 -48.58 -18.50 -8.95
CA ASN A 75 -47.59 -17.53 -8.45
C ASN A 75 -46.19 -17.75 -9.04
N VAL A 76 -45.79 -19.00 -9.26
CA VAL A 76 -44.51 -19.31 -9.91
C VAL A 76 -44.53 -18.86 -11.38
N LEU A 77 -45.61 -19.12 -12.10
CA LEU A 77 -45.76 -18.70 -13.50
C LEU A 77 -45.75 -17.17 -13.64
N GLU A 78 -46.46 -16.45 -12.78
CA GLU A 78 -46.47 -14.98 -12.80
C GLU A 78 -45.07 -14.38 -12.51
N GLU A 79 -44.32 -14.95 -11.57
CA GLU A 79 -42.95 -14.51 -11.30
C GLU A 79 -41.99 -14.83 -12.45
N LEU A 80 -42.18 -15.96 -13.14
CA LEU A 80 -41.40 -16.29 -14.36
C LEU A 80 -41.72 -15.33 -15.51
N LYS A 81 -43.01 -15.03 -15.74
CA LYS A 81 -43.44 -14.00 -16.72
C LYS A 81 -42.82 -12.65 -16.39
N TYR A 82 -42.86 -12.24 -15.12
CA TYR A 82 -42.22 -11.00 -14.67
C TYR A 82 -40.71 -10.97 -14.95
N ARG A 83 -40.00 -12.07 -14.70
CA ARG A 83 -38.56 -12.14 -15.01
C ARG A 83 -38.28 -12.09 -16.50
N TYR A 84 -39.10 -12.78 -17.30
CA TYR A 84 -38.99 -12.76 -18.76
C TYR A 84 -39.19 -11.33 -19.29
N GLU A 85 -40.27 -10.67 -18.87
CA GLU A 85 -40.52 -9.26 -19.23
C GLU A 85 -39.34 -8.37 -18.86
N ARG A 86 -38.81 -8.50 -17.66
CA ARG A 86 -37.74 -7.61 -17.21
C ARG A 86 -36.41 -7.88 -17.89
N GLU A 87 -35.98 -9.12 -17.95
CA GLU A 87 -34.65 -9.45 -18.44
C GLU A 87 -34.60 -9.47 -19.97
N VAL A 88 -35.59 -10.10 -20.61
CA VAL A 88 -35.61 -10.32 -22.05
C VAL A 88 -36.19 -9.09 -22.76
N ASN A 89 -37.42 -8.70 -22.43
CA ASN A 89 -38.10 -7.63 -23.18
C ASN A 89 -37.54 -6.23 -22.84
N HIS A 90 -37.25 -5.97 -21.57
CA HIS A 90 -36.72 -4.66 -21.12
C HIS A 90 -35.19 -4.62 -21.00
N GLY A 91 -34.48 -5.74 -21.22
CA GLY A 91 -33.01 -5.77 -21.12
C GLY A 91 -32.45 -5.50 -19.72
N HIS A 92 -33.26 -5.62 -18.66
CA HIS A 92 -32.80 -5.39 -17.28
C HIS A 92 -31.93 -6.55 -16.79
N ARG A 93 -30.65 -6.27 -16.57
CA ARG A 93 -29.68 -7.26 -16.09
C ARG A 93 -29.48 -7.18 -14.58
N SER A 94 -29.44 -8.35 -13.94
CA SER A 94 -29.20 -8.48 -12.51
C SER A 94 -27.75 -8.14 -12.14
N THR A 95 -27.43 -8.12 -10.85
CA THR A 95 -26.09 -7.75 -10.36
C THR A 95 -25.02 -8.71 -10.82
N LEU A 96 -25.21 -10.01 -10.65
CA LEU A 96 -24.22 -11.00 -11.09
C LEU A 96 -24.13 -11.06 -12.62
N LYS A 97 -25.25 -10.89 -13.33
CA LYS A 97 -25.26 -10.80 -14.79
C LYS A 97 -24.42 -9.64 -15.31
N LYS A 98 -24.59 -8.43 -14.75
CA LYS A 98 -23.76 -7.27 -15.12
C LYS A 98 -22.28 -7.46 -14.82
N ILE A 99 -21.93 -8.13 -13.71
CA ILE A 99 -20.54 -8.39 -13.36
C ILE A 99 -19.91 -9.37 -14.36
N LEU A 100 -20.57 -10.49 -14.64
CA LEU A 100 -20.05 -11.55 -15.52
C LEU A 100 -19.98 -11.11 -16.99
N GLU A 101 -20.88 -10.23 -17.43
CA GLU A 101 -20.86 -9.63 -18.77
C GLU A 101 -19.87 -8.44 -18.88
N GLY A 102 -19.19 -8.05 -17.80
CA GLY A 102 -18.19 -6.97 -17.82
C GLY A 102 -18.74 -5.54 -17.73
N ASP A 103 -20.05 -5.39 -17.49
CA ASP A 103 -20.75 -4.11 -17.45
C ASP A 103 -20.85 -3.49 -16.04
N ALA A 104 -20.33 -4.17 -15.02
CA ALA A 104 -20.23 -3.65 -13.66
C ALA A 104 -19.01 -4.20 -12.91
N LEU A 105 -18.51 -3.40 -11.97
CA LEU A 105 -17.34 -3.79 -11.18
C LEU A 105 -17.73 -4.78 -10.06
N PRO A 106 -17.03 -5.91 -9.90
CA PRO A 106 -17.22 -6.82 -8.76
C PRO A 106 -16.89 -6.15 -7.42
N SER A 107 -16.09 -5.09 -7.44
CA SER A 107 -15.71 -4.33 -6.25
C SER A 107 -16.82 -3.40 -5.74
N SER A 108 -17.89 -3.18 -6.51
CA SER A 108 -19.02 -2.36 -6.10
C SER A 108 -19.82 -3.01 -4.96
N MET A 109 -20.40 -2.18 -4.09
CA MET A 109 -21.13 -2.68 -2.94
C MET A 109 -22.42 -3.38 -3.39
N MET A 110 -22.62 -4.61 -2.93
CA MET A 110 -23.77 -5.44 -3.26
C MET A 110 -24.23 -6.29 -2.08
N VAL A 111 -25.48 -6.71 -2.09
CA VAL A 111 -26.01 -7.70 -1.15
C VAL A 111 -26.30 -8.99 -1.91
N LEU A 112 -25.66 -10.08 -1.49
CA LEU A 112 -25.86 -11.42 -2.02
C LEU A 112 -26.33 -12.34 -0.90
N CYS A 113 -26.96 -13.47 -1.25
CA CYS A 113 -27.41 -14.49 -0.31
C CYS A 113 -26.59 -15.75 -0.48
N ILE A 114 -26.18 -16.39 0.62
CA ILE A 114 -25.54 -17.72 0.57
C ILE A 114 -26.59 -18.74 0.15
N SER A 115 -26.43 -19.37 -1.01
CA SER A 115 -27.34 -20.41 -1.51
C SER A 115 -26.83 -21.83 -1.26
N SER A 116 -25.52 -22.07 -1.26
CA SER A 116 -24.96 -23.37 -0.88
C SER A 116 -23.54 -23.24 -0.33
N ILE A 117 -23.09 -24.28 0.35
CA ILE A 117 -21.72 -24.41 0.88
C ILE A 117 -21.21 -25.77 0.40
N HIS A 118 -20.12 -25.77 -0.36
CA HIS A 118 -19.50 -26.97 -0.93
C HIS A 118 -18.15 -27.22 -0.25
N SER A 119 -17.95 -28.42 0.30
CA SER A 119 -16.60 -28.86 0.67
C SER A 119 -15.93 -29.44 -0.57
N ASN A 120 -14.80 -28.86 -0.98
CA ASN A 120 -14.02 -29.40 -2.09
C ASN A 120 -13.10 -30.50 -1.53
N HIS A 121 -13.57 -31.75 -1.49
CA HIS A 121 -12.66 -32.89 -1.37
C HIS A 121 -11.95 -33.03 -2.71
N GLY A 122 -10.62 -32.84 -2.71
CA GLY A 122 -9.81 -32.79 -3.92
C GLY A 122 -10.12 -33.95 -4.87
N LEU A 123 -10.48 -33.61 -6.11
CA LEU A 123 -10.43 -34.54 -7.23
C LEU A 123 -8.95 -34.69 -7.62
N GLU A 124 -8.21 -35.51 -6.88
CA GLU A 124 -7.00 -36.14 -7.42
C GLU A 124 -7.44 -37.20 -8.43
N ASN A 125 -7.23 -36.93 -9.72
CA ASN A 125 -7.10 -37.97 -10.74
C ASN A 125 -6.22 -37.47 -11.90
N GLY A 126 -4.95 -37.89 -11.88
CA GLY A 126 -3.96 -37.86 -12.97
C GLY A 126 -3.39 -36.46 -13.31
N THR A 127 -2.09 -36.17 -13.25
CA THR A 127 -0.90 -36.98 -13.48
C THR A 127 0.28 -36.26 -12.83
N SER A 128 1.20 -37.03 -12.25
CA SER A 128 2.44 -36.63 -11.59
C SER A 128 3.28 -35.57 -12.32
N SER A 129 3.68 -34.53 -11.60
CA SER A 129 4.99 -33.89 -11.74
C SER A 129 5.38 -33.33 -10.38
N GLU A 130 6.37 -33.98 -9.78
CA GLU A 130 6.96 -33.65 -8.50
C GLU A 130 7.69 -32.31 -8.59
N THR A 131 7.30 -31.34 -7.76
CA THR A 131 8.24 -30.37 -7.20
C THR A 131 7.80 -30.04 -5.78
N GLU A 132 8.68 -30.38 -4.84
CA GLU A 132 8.52 -30.22 -3.40
C GLU A 132 8.42 -28.75 -3.00
N THR A 133 7.26 -28.31 -2.52
CA THR A 133 7.16 -27.32 -1.43
C THR A 133 5.96 -27.67 -0.56
N GLY A 134 6.22 -28.00 0.69
CA GLY A 134 5.20 -28.38 1.67
C GLY A 134 4.22 -27.25 1.93
N THR A 135 3.08 -27.27 1.24
CA THR A 135 1.88 -26.51 1.60
C THR A 135 0.78 -27.53 1.78
N GLN A 136 0.35 -27.77 3.02
CA GLN A 136 -0.82 -28.59 3.29
C GLN A 136 -1.99 -28.04 2.45
N SER A 137 -2.53 -28.87 1.55
CA SER A 137 -3.68 -28.55 0.73
C SER A 137 -4.90 -28.34 1.63
N SER A 138 -5.06 -27.10 2.10
CA SER A 138 -6.23 -26.69 2.86
C SER A 138 -7.45 -26.91 1.98
N GLU A 139 -8.37 -27.78 2.40
CA GLU A 139 -9.67 -27.99 1.75
C GLU A 139 -10.31 -26.63 1.48
N SER A 140 -10.38 -26.23 0.21
CA SER A 140 -10.96 -24.94 -0.16
C SER A 140 -12.48 -25.09 -0.17
N VAL A 141 -13.12 -24.71 0.94
CA VAL A 141 -14.57 -24.64 1.02
C VAL A 141 -15.06 -23.50 0.13
N ILE A 142 -15.90 -23.81 -0.86
CA ILE A 142 -16.46 -22.85 -1.80
C ILE A 142 -17.90 -22.55 -1.38
N VAL A 143 -18.28 -21.28 -1.36
CA VAL A 143 -19.65 -20.84 -1.05
C VAL A 143 -20.33 -20.36 -2.31
N GLU A 144 -21.55 -20.81 -2.60
CA GLU A 144 -22.36 -20.26 -3.68
C GLU A 144 -23.15 -19.04 -3.18
N LEU A 145 -23.07 -17.94 -3.91
CA LEU A 145 -23.80 -16.70 -3.65
C LEU A 145 -24.79 -16.40 -4.76
N THR A 146 -25.99 -15.92 -4.41
CA THR A 146 -27.02 -15.49 -5.36
C THR A 146 -27.47 -14.05 -5.15
N ASP A 147 -27.75 -13.34 -6.25
CA ASP A 147 -28.46 -12.06 -6.25
C ASP A 147 -29.99 -12.22 -6.36
N GLY A 148 -30.48 -13.46 -6.31
CA GLY A 148 -31.88 -13.86 -6.50
C GLY A 148 -32.26 -14.10 -7.96
N TRP A 149 -31.38 -13.80 -8.92
CA TRP A 149 -31.58 -14.04 -10.36
C TRP A 149 -30.68 -15.16 -10.85
N TYR A 150 -29.40 -15.08 -10.49
CA TYR A 150 -28.37 -16.06 -10.81
C TYR A 150 -27.53 -16.36 -9.57
N SER A 151 -26.62 -17.33 -9.67
CA SER A 151 -25.63 -17.62 -8.64
C SER A 151 -24.22 -17.66 -9.22
N MET A 152 -23.24 -17.54 -8.33
CA MET A 152 -21.82 -17.75 -8.64
C MET A 152 -21.09 -18.31 -7.43
N ASN A 153 -20.00 -19.02 -7.68
CA ASN A 153 -19.09 -19.47 -6.64
C ASN A 153 -18.31 -18.29 -6.05
N ALA A 154 -17.98 -18.40 -4.76
CA ALA A 154 -17.19 -17.44 -4.04
C ALA A 154 -16.11 -18.14 -3.20
N MET A 155 -14.90 -17.58 -3.26
CA MET A 155 -13.75 -17.97 -2.46
C MET A 155 -13.65 -17.07 -1.24
N LEU A 156 -13.46 -17.68 -0.07
CA LEU A 156 -13.33 -16.99 1.20
C LEU A 156 -11.85 -16.82 1.56
N ASP A 157 -11.49 -15.67 2.12
CA ASP A 157 -10.21 -15.52 2.80
C ASP A 157 -10.16 -16.35 4.10
N VAL A 158 -8.96 -16.53 4.66
CA VAL A 158 -8.75 -17.36 5.86
C VAL A 158 -9.70 -16.96 7.00
N PRO A 159 -9.85 -15.67 7.37
CA PRO A 159 -10.78 -15.27 8.42
C PRO A 159 -12.25 -15.56 8.12
N LEU A 160 -12.71 -15.42 6.86
CA LEU A 160 -14.08 -15.78 6.48
C LEU A 160 -14.31 -17.29 6.56
N SER A 161 -13.32 -18.10 6.15
CA SER A 161 -13.35 -19.55 6.30
C SER A 161 -13.46 -19.96 7.78
N GLU A 162 -12.78 -19.28 8.69
CA GLU A 162 -12.97 -19.48 10.14
C GLU A 162 -14.38 -19.08 10.60
N GLN A 163 -14.97 -18.01 10.04
CA GLN A 163 -16.37 -17.65 10.34
C GLN A 163 -17.34 -18.72 9.83
N LEU A 164 -17.06 -19.34 8.69
CA LEU A 164 -17.83 -20.44 8.14
C LEU A 164 -17.73 -21.68 9.03
N ALA A 165 -16.51 -22.09 9.38
CA ALA A 165 -16.25 -23.24 10.26
C ALA A 165 -16.88 -23.08 11.65
N SER A 166 -16.94 -21.85 12.17
CA SER A 166 -17.64 -21.54 13.43
C SER A 166 -19.17 -21.41 13.31
N GLY A 167 -19.74 -21.72 12.13
CA GLY A 167 -21.19 -21.70 11.89
C GLY A 167 -21.80 -20.29 11.83
N LYS A 168 -20.99 -19.23 11.73
CA LYS A 168 -21.47 -17.84 11.67
C LYS A 168 -21.92 -17.43 10.27
N LEU A 169 -21.45 -18.14 9.24
CA LEU A 169 -21.91 -18.08 7.86
C LEU A 169 -22.74 -19.33 7.57
N PHE A 170 -23.93 -19.17 7.00
CA PHE A 170 -24.85 -20.28 6.76
C PHE A 170 -25.79 -20.00 5.57
N VAL A 171 -26.35 -21.06 4.99
CA VAL A 171 -27.27 -20.98 3.85
C VAL A 171 -28.53 -20.17 4.20
N GLY A 172 -28.90 -19.25 3.30
CA GLY A 172 -30.00 -18.29 3.46
C GLY A 172 -29.60 -16.97 4.10
N GLN A 173 -28.35 -16.84 4.59
CA GLN A 173 -27.85 -15.58 5.15
C GLN A 173 -27.51 -14.59 4.04
N LYS A 174 -27.95 -13.34 4.21
CA LYS A 174 -27.58 -12.22 3.34
C LYS A 174 -26.28 -11.57 3.81
N LEU A 175 -25.36 -11.37 2.87
CA LEU A 175 -24.09 -10.71 3.06
C LEU A 175 -24.05 -9.42 2.24
N ARG A 176 -23.64 -8.33 2.88
CA ARG A 176 -23.24 -7.11 2.18
C ARG A 176 -21.75 -7.22 1.89
N ILE A 177 -21.39 -7.17 0.63
CA ILE A 177 -20.05 -7.38 0.11
C ILE A 177 -19.59 -6.09 -0.54
N TRP A 178 -18.36 -5.67 -0.27
CA TRP A 178 -17.74 -4.48 -0.82
C TRP A 178 -16.26 -4.74 -1.09
N GLY A 179 -15.77 -4.35 -2.26
CA GLY A 179 -14.37 -4.55 -2.65
C GLY A 179 -14.03 -5.99 -3.02
N ALA A 180 -15.01 -6.79 -3.46
CA ALA A 180 -14.74 -8.13 -3.95
C ALA A 180 -13.95 -8.12 -5.27
N GLY A 181 -13.10 -9.14 -5.43
CA GLY A 181 -12.39 -9.41 -6.69
C GLY A 181 -13.10 -10.47 -7.52
N LEU A 182 -12.69 -10.64 -8.77
CA LEU A 182 -13.14 -11.72 -9.65
C LEU A 182 -11.93 -12.53 -10.10
N CYS A 183 -11.94 -13.83 -9.87
CA CYS A 183 -10.88 -14.77 -10.23
C CYS A 183 -11.35 -15.70 -11.35
N GLY A 184 -10.44 -16.09 -12.25
CA GLY A 184 -10.74 -17.05 -13.34
C GLY A 184 -11.59 -16.50 -14.49
N TRP A 185 -11.90 -15.20 -14.51
CA TRP A 185 -12.72 -14.57 -15.55
C TRP A 185 -11.85 -14.04 -16.70
N HIS A 186 -12.14 -14.50 -17.92
CA HIS A 186 -11.36 -14.19 -19.13
C HIS A 186 -12.10 -13.30 -20.15
N GLY A 187 -13.33 -12.89 -19.85
CA GLY A 187 -14.12 -12.01 -20.71
C GLY A 187 -15.63 -12.14 -20.47
N PRO A 188 -16.44 -11.26 -21.09
CA PRO A 188 -17.89 -11.27 -20.95
C PRO A 188 -18.50 -12.65 -21.21
N VAL A 189 -19.29 -13.15 -20.26
CA VAL A 189 -19.95 -14.46 -20.34
C VAL A 189 -21.34 -14.40 -19.71
N SER A 190 -22.28 -15.16 -20.28
CA SER A 190 -23.61 -15.31 -19.70
C SER A 190 -23.53 -16.04 -18.35
N PRO A 191 -24.30 -15.65 -17.32
CA PRO A 191 -24.30 -16.36 -16.04
C PRO A 191 -24.66 -17.85 -16.11
N LEU A 192 -25.39 -18.28 -17.15
CA LEU A 192 -25.76 -19.69 -17.34
C LEU A 192 -24.62 -20.51 -17.99
N GLU A 193 -23.66 -19.84 -18.61
CA GLU A 193 -22.53 -20.45 -19.33
C GLU A 193 -21.21 -20.32 -18.55
N VAL A 194 -21.27 -19.74 -17.34
CA VAL A 194 -20.08 -19.44 -16.54
C VAL A 194 -19.41 -20.71 -16.05
N SER A 195 -18.10 -20.83 -16.30
CA SER A 195 -17.28 -21.94 -15.79
C SER A 195 -17.21 -21.91 -14.27
N SER A 196 -17.17 -23.09 -13.64
CA SER A 196 -16.98 -23.24 -12.19
C SER A 196 -15.64 -22.70 -11.69
N ALA A 197 -14.67 -22.49 -12.59
CA ALA A 197 -13.39 -21.85 -12.30
C ALA A 197 -13.52 -20.35 -12.00
N VAL A 198 -14.59 -19.70 -12.48
CA VAL A 198 -14.86 -18.28 -12.19
C VAL A 198 -15.41 -18.17 -10.77
N SER A 199 -14.77 -17.36 -9.93
CA SER A 199 -15.20 -17.18 -8.54
C SER A 199 -15.05 -15.75 -8.06
N LEU A 200 -16.00 -15.34 -7.23
CA LEU A 200 -15.96 -14.07 -6.51
C LEU A 200 -15.00 -14.19 -5.31
N MET A 201 -14.02 -13.31 -5.21
CA MET A 201 -13.10 -13.28 -4.07
C MET A 201 -13.66 -12.40 -2.97
N LEU A 202 -13.96 -13.00 -1.81
CA LEU A 202 -14.46 -12.30 -0.65
C LEU A 202 -13.37 -12.11 0.40
N HIS A 203 -13.37 -10.92 0.99
CA HIS A 203 -12.46 -10.54 2.06
C HIS A 203 -13.25 -10.13 3.30
N ILE A 204 -12.80 -10.54 4.50
CA ILE A 204 -13.54 -10.25 5.74
C ILE A 204 -13.65 -8.75 6.01
N ASN A 205 -12.64 -7.96 5.63
CA ASN A 205 -12.67 -6.50 5.78
C ASN A 205 -13.67 -5.83 4.82
N GLY A 206 -14.15 -6.55 3.81
CA GLY A 206 -15.16 -6.10 2.85
C GLY A 206 -16.52 -6.79 2.99
N THR A 207 -16.68 -7.73 3.94
CA THR A 207 -17.86 -8.59 4.03
C THR A 207 -18.57 -8.40 5.37
N TYR A 208 -19.86 -8.05 5.30
CA TYR A 208 -20.70 -7.72 6.46
C TYR A 208 -21.97 -8.54 6.43
N ARG A 209 -22.55 -8.80 7.60
CA ARG A 209 -23.92 -9.31 7.68
C ARG A 209 -24.88 -8.23 7.19
N ALA A 210 -25.77 -8.59 6.27
CA ALA A 210 -26.86 -7.73 5.83
C ALA A 210 -28.12 -8.00 6.66
N HIS A 211 -29.01 -7.02 6.74
CA HIS A 211 -30.30 -7.22 7.39
C HIS A 211 -31.15 -8.19 6.53
N TRP A 212 -31.99 -9.01 7.16
CA TRP A 212 -32.78 -10.02 6.44
C TRP A 212 -33.71 -9.41 5.36
N ALA A 213 -34.17 -8.17 5.58
CA ALA A 213 -35.01 -7.43 4.65
C ALA A 213 -34.23 -6.65 3.57
N ASP A 214 -32.89 -6.59 3.64
CA ASP A 214 -32.09 -5.89 2.63
C ASP A 214 -32.32 -6.50 1.24
N ARG A 215 -32.49 -5.65 0.23
CA ARG A 215 -32.72 -6.08 -1.15
C ARG A 215 -31.42 -6.65 -1.74
N LEU A 216 -31.52 -7.81 -2.41
CA LEU A 216 -30.39 -8.40 -3.14
C LEU A 216 -30.01 -7.54 -4.36
N GLY A 217 -28.72 -7.56 -4.70
CA GLY A 217 -28.12 -6.81 -5.79
C GLY A 217 -27.35 -5.58 -5.33
N PHE A 218 -27.06 -4.66 -6.25
CA PHE A 218 -26.24 -3.47 -5.98
C PHE A 218 -26.88 -2.54 -4.95
N CYS A 219 -26.04 -2.04 -4.04
CA CYS A 219 -26.44 -1.01 -3.08
C CYS A 219 -26.41 0.36 -3.77
N LYS A 220 -27.49 1.14 -3.61
CA LYS A 220 -27.58 2.50 -4.17
C LYS A 220 -26.71 3.52 -3.41
N VAL A 221 -26.44 3.24 -2.14
CA VAL A 221 -25.68 4.12 -1.24
C VAL A 221 -24.56 3.30 -0.65
N ALA A 222 -23.36 3.88 -0.57
CA ALA A 222 -22.26 3.28 0.16
C ALA A 222 -22.66 3.09 1.63
N GLY A 223 -22.56 1.87 2.11
CA GLY A 223 -22.76 1.53 3.52
C GLY A 223 -21.75 2.20 4.44
N PRO A 224 -21.92 2.09 5.76
CA PRO A 224 -21.02 2.69 6.72
C PRO A 224 -19.59 2.12 6.58
N PRO A 225 -18.55 2.93 6.81
CA PRO A 225 -17.17 2.49 6.74
C PRO A 225 -16.85 1.41 7.78
N LEU A 226 -15.86 0.57 7.49
CA LEU A 226 -15.35 -0.41 8.44
C LEU A 226 -14.75 0.32 9.64
N ALA A 227 -15.24 0.03 10.84
CA ALA A 227 -14.65 0.55 12.06
C ALA A 227 -13.18 0.08 12.15
N PHE A 228 -12.26 1.02 12.37
CA PHE A 228 -10.82 0.76 12.36
C PHE A 228 -10.41 -0.40 13.28
N ARG A 229 -11.05 -0.52 14.45
CA ARG A 229 -10.81 -1.61 15.41
C ARG A 229 -11.18 -3.01 14.89
N CYS A 230 -12.08 -3.09 13.91
CA CYS A 230 -12.57 -4.34 13.34
C CYS A 230 -11.69 -4.88 12.21
N ILE A 231 -10.74 -4.08 11.72
CA ILE A 231 -9.81 -4.48 10.66
C ILE A 231 -9.02 -5.72 11.10
N LYS A 232 -8.97 -6.72 10.21
CA LYS A 232 -8.20 -7.95 10.35
C LYS A 232 -6.94 -7.88 9.50
N GLY A 233 -5.77 -8.21 10.10
CA GLY A 233 -4.45 -8.14 9.46
C GLY A 233 -4.27 -9.08 8.26
N ASN A 234 -5.02 -10.17 8.22
CA ASN A 234 -5.08 -11.13 7.10
C ASN A 234 -6.40 -11.06 6.32
N GLY A 235 -7.14 -9.95 6.46
CA GLY A 235 -8.53 -9.82 6.00
C GLY A 235 -8.73 -9.15 4.65
N GLY A 236 -7.68 -9.11 3.81
CA GLY A 236 -7.72 -8.48 2.48
C GLY A 236 -7.99 -6.98 2.48
N LEU A 237 -8.40 -6.46 1.32
CA LEU A 237 -8.64 -5.04 1.06
C LEU A 237 -9.70 -4.47 2.02
N ILE A 238 -9.44 -3.28 2.55
CA ILE A 238 -10.39 -2.47 3.32
C ILE A 238 -11.04 -1.48 2.35
N PRO A 239 -12.33 -1.64 1.99
CA PRO A 239 -12.96 -0.76 1.03
C PRO A 239 -13.03 0.69 1.51
N GLN A 240 -13.37 0.90 2.79
CA GLN A 240 -13.41 2.21 3.42
C GLN A 240 -13.30 2.11 4.94
N THR A 241 -12.56 3.04 5.57
CA THR A 241 -12.47 3.21 7.03
C THR A 241 -12.36 4.69 7.40
N LEU A 242 -12.46 5.00 8.69
CA LEU A 242 -12.26 6.33 9.25
C LEU A 242 -11.06 6.33 10.20
N ALA A 243 -10.12 7.25 9.98
CA ALA A 243 -9.00 7.42 10.89
C ALA A 243 -8.56 8.89 10.99
N GLY A 244 -8.08 9.25 12.18
CA GLY A 244 -7.40 10.51 12.45
C GLY A 244 -5.90 10.36 12.28
N VAL A 245 -5.24 11.33 11.63
CA VAL A 245 -3.78 11.36 11.51
C VAL A 245 -3.19 11.98 12.77
N THR A 246 -2.38 11.20 13.49
CA THR A 246 -1.74 11.67 14.73
C THR A 246 -0.32 12.16 14.49
N ARG A 247 0.44 11.48 13.62
CA ARG A 247 1.81 11.85 13.24
C ARG A 247 2.05 11.55 11.77
N ILE A 248 2.79 12.42 11.10
CA ILE A 248 3.36 12.20 9.78
C ILE A 248 4.86 12.13 9.95
N TYR A 249 5.46 11.01 9.54
CA TYR A 249 6.90 10.81 9.63
C TYR A 249 7.61 11.27 8.34
N PRO A 250 8.91 11.58 8.42
CA PRO A 250 9.71 11.92 7.25
C PRO A 250 9.67 10.85 6.15
N ILE A 251 10.03 11.24 4.92
CA ILE A 251 10.20 10.31 3.82
C ILE A 251 11.45 9.47 4.08
N LEU A 252 11.31 8.17 3.86
CA LEU A 252 12.36 7.17 3.98
C LEU A 252 12.50 6.43 2.65
N TYR A 253 13.65 5.81 2.46
CA TYR A 253 14.02 5.13 1.23
C TYR A 253 14.31 3.67 1.55
N LYS A 254 13.62 2.75 0.89
CA LYS A 254 13.89 1.32 1.00
C LYS A 254 14.79 0.90 -0.16
N GLU A 255 16.01 0.51 0.13
CA GLU A 255 16.94 -0.04 -0.86
C GLU A 255 16.92 -1.56 -0.80
N ARG A 256 16.78 -2.21 -1.96
CA ARG A 256 16.98 -3.65 -2.11
C ARG A 256 18.44 -3.92 -2.48
N LEU A 257 19.16 -4.57 -1.57
CA LEU A 257 20.55 -4.95 -1.76
C LEU A 257 20.65 -6.17 -2.70
N SER A 258 21.80 -6.32 -3.35
CA SER A 258 22.11 -7.46 -4.24
C SER A 258 21.98 -8.83 -3.57
N CYS A 259 22.17 -8.90 -2.25
CA CYS A 259 21.97 -10.11 -1.45
C CYS A 259 20.50 -10.44 -1.15
N GLY A 260 19.53 -9.69 -1.70
CA GLY A 260 18.10 -9.88 -1.48
C GLY A 260 17.55 -9.27 -0.19
N ARG A 261 18.42 -8.82 0.73
CA ARG A 261 18.04 -8.06 1.92
C ARG A 261 17.60 -6.64 1.54
N SER A 262 16.72 -6.04 2.33
CA SER A 262 16.34 -4.64 2.17
C SER A 262 16.72 -3.81 3.39
N VAL A 263 17.19 -2.58 3.16
CA VAL A 263 17.57 -1.62 4.20
C VAL A 263 16.71 -0.36 4.07
N VAL A 264 16.45 0.29 5.20
CA VAL A 264 15.74 1.58 5.23
C VAL A 264 16.75 2.69 5.51
N ILE A 265 16.68 3.74 4.71
CA ILE A 265 17.64 4.82 4.64
C ILE A 265 16.88 6.14 4.82
N SER A 266 17.41 7.05 5.63
CA SER A 266 16.85 8.40 5.81
C SER A 266 17.08 9.26 4.57
N GLU A 267 16.20 10.23 4.31
CA GLU A 267 16.35 11.22 3.22
C GLU A 267 17.77 11.81 3.10
N ARG A 268 18.33 12.32 4.21
CA ARG A 268 19.69 12.90 4.22
C ARG A 268 20.80 11.94 3.80
N MET A 269 20.65 10.67 4.14
CA MET A 269 21.64 9.65 3.79
C MET A 269 21.49 9.27 2.32
N GLU A 270 20.26 9.20 1.81
CA GLU A 270 20.00 8.98 0.39
C GLU A 270 20.51 10.13 -0.48
N ASP A 271 20.32 11.39 -0.06
CA ASP A 271 20.84 12.56 -0.78
C ASP A 271 22.37 12.50 -0.90
N LYS A 272 23.06 12.22 0.21
CA LYS A 272 24.52 12.06 0.21
C LYS A 272 24.98 10.90 -0.65
N MET A 273 24.29 9.76 -0.56
CA MET A 273 24.64 8.56 -1.33
C MET A 273 24.42 8.78 -2.84
N THR A 274 23.35 9.50 -3.19
CA THR A 274 23.04 9.90 -4.57
C THR A 274 24.08 10.88 -5.10
N GLU A 275 24.47 11.87 -4.29
CA GLU A 275 25.52 12.83 -4.65
C GLU A 275 26.85 12.11 -4.92
N LEU A 276 27.27 11.23 -4.02
CA LEU A 276 28.51 10.45 -4.19
C LEU A 276 28.44 9.49 -5.38
N TYR A 277 27.28 8.86 -5.61
CA TYR A 277 27.06 8.03 -6.79
C TYR A 277 27.20 8.86 -8.07
N ASN A 278 26.56 10.03 -8.14
CA ASN A 278 26.63 10.93 -9.28
C ASN A 278 28.07 11.42 -9.50
N GLN A 279 28.79 11.80 -8.45
CA GLN A 279 30.21 12.19 -8.53
C GLN A 279 31.08 11.07 -9.10
N ARG A 280 30.89 9.82 -8.63
CA ARG A 280 31.63 8.66 -9.15
C ARG A 280 31.28 8.34 -10.59
N CYS A 281 30.00 8.42 -10.97
CA CYS A 281 29.56 8.26 -12.35
C CYS A 281 30.18 9.32 -13.25
N SER A 282 30.14 10.60 -12.86
CA SER A 282 30.77 11.71 -13.59
C SER A 282 32.27 11.48 -13.77
N ALA A 283 33.00 11.08 -12.73
CA ALA A 283 34.44 10.82 -12.82
C ALA A 283 34.78 9.70 -13.84
N VAL A 284 34.00 8.62 -13.87
CA VAL A 284 34.18 7.53 -14.85
C VAL A 284 33.87 8.01 -16.27
N VAL A 285 32.76 8.73 -16.46
CA VAL A 285 32.34 9.24 -17.76
C VAL A 285 33.34 10.27 -18.30
N GLU A 286 33.83 11.18 -17.47
CA GLU A 286 34.85 12.17 -17.85
C GLU A 286 36.17 11.51 -18.27
N GLY A 287 36.58 10.43 -17.57
CA GLY A 287 37.73 9.62 -17.97
C GLY A 287 37.58 9.07 -19.38
N ILE A 288 36.44 8.44 -19.68
CA ILE A 288 36.14 7.87 -21.01
C ILE A 288 36.08 8.96 -22.08
N ILE A 289 35.43 10.08 -21.81
CA ILE A 289 35.35 11.20 -22.76
C ILE A 289 36.75 11.76 -23.04
N SER A 290 37.60 11.90 -22.02
CA SER A 290 38.98 12.35 -22.18
C SER A 290 39.81 11.40 -23.04
N ASP A 291 39.68 10.10 -22.80
CA ASP A 291 40.40 9.07 -23.57
C ASP A 291 39.90 9.02 -25.02
N TYR A 292 38.60 9.11 -25.23
CA TYR A 292 37.99 9.19 -26.57
C TYR A 292 38.42 10.44 -27.34
N GLN A 293 38.54 11.59 -26.67
CA GLN A 293 39.07 12.83 -27.27
C GLN A 293 40.54 12.72 -27.66
N LYS A 294 41.35 11.95 -26.91
CA LYS A 294 42.77 11.69 -27.24
C LYS A 294 42.92 10.70 -28.38
N GLU A 295 42.12 9.62 -28.40
CA GLU A 295 42.10 8.62 -29.48
C GLU A 295 41.57 9.17 -30.81
N ARG A 296 40.83 10.28 -30.78
CA ARG A 296 40.37 11.02 -31.97
C ARG A 296 41.51 11.48 -32.90
N ARG A 297 42.77 11.46 -32.45
CA ARG A 297 43.96 11.72 -33.30
C ARG A 297 44.45 10.47 -34.08
N GLY A 298 43.84 9.30 -33.93
CA GLY A 298 44.37 8.06 -34.52
C GLY A 298 43.41 6.92 -34.86
N SER A 299 42.10 7.17 -35.01
CA SER A 299 41.15 6.08 -35.33
C SER A 299 41.02 5.79 -36.83
N ARG A 300 41.24 4.51 -37.19
CA ARG A 300 40.99 3.94 -38.53
C ARG A 300 39.49 3.97 -38.89
N ILE A 301 39.20 4.30 -40.13
CA ILE A 301 37.83 4.36 -40.70
C ILE A 301 37.53 3.04 -41.40
N ASP A 302 36.35 2.50 -41.15
CA ASP A 302 35.78 1.32 -41.80
C ASP A 302 35.72 1.48 -43.33
N GLU A 303 36.04 0.43 -44.08
CA GLU A 303 36.07 0.41 -45.55
C GLU A 303 34.65 0.36 -46.13
N SER A 304 33.88 1.45 -46.00
CA SER A 304 32.61 1.61 -46.69
C SER A 304 32.83 2.18 -48.09
N ASP A 305 32.24 1.54 -49.10
CA ASP A 305 32.34 1.94 -50.52
C ASP A 305 31.31 2.99 -50.96
N SER A 306 30.53 3.53 -50.02
CA SER A 306 29.50 4.53 -50.32
C SER A 306 30.08 5.85 -50.82
N GLU A 307 29.34 6.56 -51.66
CA GLU A 307 29.74 7.88 -52.20
C GLU A 307 30.08 8.88 -51.07
N GLY A 308 29.27 8.92 -50.01
CA GLY A 308 29.54 9.75 -48.83
C GLY A 308 30.81 9.36 -48.06
N ALA A 309 31.21 8.09 -48.08
CA ALA A 309 32.46 7.63 -47.46
C ALA A 309 33.70 8.05 -48.27
N LYS A 310 33.59 8.02 -49.60
CA LYS A 310 34.64 8.50 -50.52
C LYS A 310 34.84 10.01 -50.36
N ILE A 311 33.74 10.77 -50.32
CA ILE A 311 33.77 12.22 -50.08
C ILE A 311 34.36 12.54 -48.71
N TYR A 312 33.99 11.81 -47.65
CA TYR A 312 34.55 12.00 -46.31
C TYR A 312 36.07 11.80 -46.26
N LYS A 313 36.61 10.75 -46.93
CA LYS A 313 38.06 10.51 -47.02
C LYS A 313 38.78 11.60 -47.82
N MET A 314 38.18 12.08 -48.90
CA MET A 314 38.75 13.19 -49.69
C MET A 314 38.84 14.48 -48.87
N LEU A 315 37.80 14.77 -48.06
CA LEU A 315 37.77 15.95 -47.20
C LEU A 315 38.73 15.87 -46.01
N GLU A 316 38.97 14.69 -45.43
CA GLU A 316 39.98 14.53 -44.38
C GLU A 316 41.43 14.69 -44.88
N ALA A 317 41.69 14.38 -46.16
CA ALA A 317 43.02 14.47 -46.77
C ALA A 317 43.30 15.83 -47.44
N ALA A 318 42.27 16.66 -47.65
CA ALA A 318 42.40 17.96 -48.30
C ALA A 318 43.00 19.00 -47.35
N GLU A 319 43.92 19.82 -47.86
CA GLU A 319 44.47 20.96 -47.10
C GLU A 319 43.42 22.05 -46.87
N GLU A 320 42.46 22.22 -47.81
CA GLU A 320 41.38 23.19 -47.73
C GLU A 320 40.00 22.56 -48.09
N PRO A 321 39.39 21.82 -47.15
CA PRO A 321 38.14 21.07 -47.41
C PRO A 321 36.94 21.98 -47.72
N GLU A 322 36.95 23.24 -47.30
CA GLU A 322 35.86 24.19 -47.50
C GLU A 322 35.67 24.56 -48.98
N PHE A 323 36.77 24.72 -49.74
CA PHE A 323 36.71 24.95 -51.18
C PHE A 323 36.23 23.71 -51.93
N LEU A 324 36.69 22.53 -51.53
CA LEU A 324 36.27 21.26 -52.13
C LEU A 324 34.77 21.00 -51.90
N MET A 325 34.20 21.42 -50.77
CA MET A 325 32.76 21.32 -50.51
C MET A 325 31.93 22.32 -51.33
N ALA A 326 32.48 23.50 -51.68
CA ALA A 326 31.78 24.51 -52.47
C ALA A 326 31.55 24.08 -53.93
N ASP A 327 32.42 23.22 -54.46
CA ASP A 327 32.35 22.69 -55.84
C ASP A 327 31.52 21.40 -55.96
N MET A 328 31.00 20.86 -54.85
CA MET A 328 30.20 19.63 -54.84
C MET A 328 28.73 19.85 -55.20
N SER A 329 28.13 18.85 -55.83
CA SER A 329 26.68 18.86 -56.12
C SER A 329 25.85 18.74 -54.83
N PRO A 330 24.59 19.21 -54.81
CA PRO A 330 23.71 19.07 -53.65
C PRO A 330 23.46 17.61 -53.27
N GLU A 331 23.45 16.67 -54.22
CA GLU A 331 23.33 15.23 -53.97
C GLU A 331 24.58 14.66 -53.26
N GLN A 332 25.78 15.14 -53.64
CA GLN A 332 27.05 14.77 -53.01
C GLN A 332 27.16 15.32 -51.58
N LEU A 333 26.74 16.57 -51.35
CA LEU A 333 26.66 17.16 -50.01
C LEU A 333 25.66 16.42 -49.13
N SER A 334 24.52 16.01 -49.69
CA SER A 334 23.52 15.19 -49.00
C SER A 334 24.08 13.82 -48.62
N SER A 335 24.74 13.11 -49.55
CA SER A 335 25.34 11.78 -49.28
C SER A 335 26.48 11.85 -48.25
N PHE A 336 27.31 12.90 -48.30
CA PHE A 336 28.31 13.20 -47.27
C PHE A 336 27.68 13.48 -45.91
N SER A 337 26.65 14.33 -45.85
CA SER A 337 25.97 14.68 -44.59
C SER A 337 25.32 13.46 -43.93
N ALA A 338 24.69 12.59 -44.73
CA ALA A 338 24.09 11.33 -44.28
C ALA A 338 25.16 10.36 -43.76
N TYR A 339 26.29 10.23 -44.46
CA TYR A 339 27.41 9.40 -44.02
C TYR A 339 28.03 9.93 -42.72
N LYS A 340 28.24 11.25 -42.60
CA LYS A 340 28.74 11.90 -41.39
C LYS A 340 27.79 11.70 -40.20
N ALA A 341 26.47 11.83 -40.42
CA ALA A 341 25.46 11.54 -39.41
C ALA A 341 25.49 10.06 -38.97
N LYS A 342 25.62 9.12 -39.92
CA LYS A 342 25.77 7.69 -39.66
C LYS A 342 27.02 7.39 -38.83
N LEU A 343 28.18 7.96 -39.19
CA LEU A 343 29.42 7.81 -38.43
C LEU A 343 29.29 8.37 -37.01
N ASN A 344 28.68 9.54 -36.84
CA ASN A 344 28.44 10.12 -35.53
C ASN A 344 27.51 9.24 -34.68
N ALA A 345 26.48 8.63 -35.29
CA ALA A 345 25.57 7.72 -34.60
C ALA A 345 26.27 6.41 -34.16
N ILE A 346 27.13 5.83 -35.00
CA ILE A 346 27.94 4.65 -34.65
C ILE A 346 28.87 4.99 -33.49
N LYS A 347 29.60 6.11 -33.59
CA LYS A 347 30.51 6.59 -32.55
C LYS A 347 29.78 6.85 -31.23
N HIS A 348 28.61 7.47 -31.27
CA HIS A 348 27.78 7.68 -30.09
C HIS A 348 27.37 6.36 -29.44
N SER A 349 26.92 5.38 -30.24
CA SER A 349 26.54 4.06 -29.75
C SER A 349 27.72 3.28 -29.14
N GLU A 350 28.90 3.34 -29.74
CA GLU A 350 30.13 2.72 -29.20
C GLU A 350 30.56 3.36 -27.89
N MET A 351 30.49 4.70 -27.81
CA MET A 351 30.78 5.46 -26.61
C MET A 351 29.79 5.12 -25.49
N GLU A 352 28.48 5.08 -25.78
CA GLU A 352 27.44 4.66 -24.82
C GLU A 352 27.69 3.25 -24.28
N LYS A 353 28.00 2.28 -25.15
CA LYS A 353 28.34 0.90 -24.73
C LYS A 353 29.59 0.85 -23.86
N THR A 354 30.59 1.67 -24.16
CA THR A 354 31.83 1.76 -23.38
C THR A 354 31.57 2.35 -22.01
N ILE A 355 30.76 3.41 -21.94
CA ILE A 355 30.30 4.02 -20.67
C ILE A 355 29.51 3.00 -19.85
N GLU A 356 28.53 2.33 -20.43
CA GLU A 356 27.71 1.33 -19.74
C GLU A 356 28.58 0.20 -19.17
N LYS A 357 29.52 -0.31 -19.97
CA LYS A 357 30.47 -1.34 -19.54
C LYS A 357 31.35 -0.84 -18.38
N ALA A 358 31.95 0.34 -18.50
CA ALA A 358 32.83 0.87 -17.48
C ALA A 358 32.12 1.18 -16.16
N LEU A 359 30.89 1.70 -16.21
CA LEU A 359 30.05 1.90 -15.03
C LEU A 359 29.75 0.55 -14.35
N LYS A 360 29.48 -0.49 -15.13
CA LYS A 360 29.23 -1.84 -14.63
C LYS A 360 30.49 -2.46 -14.00
N ASP A 361 31.64 -2.28 -14.62
CA ASP A 361 32.95 -2.76 -14.14
C ASP A 361 33.39 -2.01 -12.86
N ALA A 362 33.04 -0.73 -12.73
CA ALA A 362 33.25 0.08 -11.53
C ALA A 362 32.26 -0.22 -10.38
N GLY A 363 31.32 -1.15 -10.59
CA GLY A 363 30.30 -1.51 -9.60
C GLY A 363 29.21 -0.44 -9.40
N LEU A 364 29.10 0.53 -10.32
CA LEU A 364 28.11 1.61 -10.30
C LEU A 364 26.84 1.17 -11.02
N ARG A 365 26.14 0.20 -10.43
CA ARG A 365 24.83 -0.24 -10.93
C ARG A 365 23.73 0.65 -10.38
N ASN A 366 22.63 0.75 -11.12
CA ASN A 366 21.42 1.42 -10.65
C ASN A 366 20.91 0.73 -9.38
N ARG A 367 20.74 1.51 -8.32
CA ARG A 367 20.22 1.05 -7.03
C ARG A 367 18.71 0.89 -7.11
N GLU A 368 18.19 -0.20 -6.55
CA GLU A 368 16.75 -0.41 -6.42
C GLU A 368 16.24 0.29 -5.15
N VAL A 369 15.96 1.58 -5.26
CA VAL A 369 15.51 2.42 -4.14
C VAL A 369 14.06 2.83 -4.33
N THR A 370 13.22 2.60 -3.32
CA THR A 370 11.80 3.00 -3.34
C THR A 370 11.49 3.93 -2.16
N PRO A 371 11.06 5.19 -2.41
CA PRO A 371 10.65 6.09 -1.34
C PRO A 371 9.30 5.67 -0.74
N PHE A 372 9.15 5.91 0.56
CA PHE A 372 7.89 5.74 1.28
C PHE A 372 7.78 6.71 2.45
N MET A 373 6.57 6.97 2.92
CA MET A 373 6.31 7.70 4.17
C MET A 373 5.36 6.90 5.05
N ARG A 374 5.50 7.08 6.36
CA ARG A 374 4.63 6.46 7.37
C ARG A 374 3.76 7.51 8.04
N LEU A 375 2.52 7.15 8.31
CA LEU A 375 1.59 7.95 9.11
C LEU A 375 1.15 7.14 10.31
N ARG A 376 1.24 7.72 11.50
CA ARG A 376 0.58 7.15 12.68
C ARG A 376 -0.86 7.63 12.68
N VAL A 377 -1.79 6.70 12.66
CA VAL A 377 -3.23 6.97 12.62
C VAL A 377 -3.93 6.31 13.78
N VAL A 378 -5.12 6.80 14.09
CA VAL A 378 -5.96 6.28 15.16
C VAL A 378 -7.41 6.17 14.70
N GLY A 379 -8.05 5.05 15.02
CA GLY A 379 -9.45 4.83 14.72
C GLY A 379 -10.36 5.81 15.46
N LEU A 380 -11.18 6.55 14.71
CA LEU A 380 -12.12 7.50 15.31
C LEU A 380 -13.16 6.78 16.17
N THR A 381 -13.36 7.27 17.39
CA THR A 381 -14.34 6.70 18.34
C THR A 381 -15.39 7.76 18.67
N HIS A 382 -16.66 7.43 18.46
CA HIS A 382 -17.78 8.33 18.80
C HIS A 382 -17.78 8.68 20.29
N LYS A 383 -18.18 9.91 20.62
CA LYS A 383 -18.28 10.41 22.01
C LYS A 383 -19.14 9.52 22.91
N THR A 384 -20.15 8.85 22.34
CA THR A 384 -21.06 7.95 23.05
C THR A 384 -20.46 6.60 23.44
N ARG A 385 -19.30 6.22 22.88
CA ARG A 385 -18.66 4.92 23.15
C ARG A 385 -17.50 5.06 24.13
N GLN A 386 -17.31 4.08 25.00
CA GLN A 386 -16.19 4.07 25.96
C GLN A 386 -14.95 3.33 25.47
N ASP A 387 -14.98 2.74 24.28
CA ASP A 387 -13.86 1.95 23.75
C ASP A 387 -12.56 2.75 23.64
N ARG A 388 -11.43 2.09 23.95
CA ARG A 388 -10.10 2.63 23.59
C ARG A 388 -9.97 2.63 22.05
N PRO A 389 -9.45 3.71 21.46
CA PRO A 389 -9.22 3.73 20.03
C PRO A 389 -8.06 2.79 19.69
N LYS A 390 -8.15 2.14 18.52
CA LYS A 390 -7.08 1.29 18.01
C LYS A 390 -6.13 2.13 17.17
N GLU A 391 -4.83 1.99 17.37
CA GLU A 391 -3.80 2.69 16.62
C GLU A 391 -3.37 1.89 15.39
N GLY A 392 -2.79 2.58 14.41
CA GLY A 392 -2.19 1.96 13.25
C GLY A 392 -1.12 2.81 12.61
N ILE A 393 -0.30 2.16 11.79
CA ILE A 393 0.73 2.80 10.95
C ILE A 393 0.36 2.54 9.50
N VAL A 394 0.06 3.61 8.75
CA VAL A 394 -0.19 3.54 7.31
C VAL A 394 1.09 3.86 6.56
N THR A 395 1.57 2.93 5.76
CA THR A 395 2.73 3.11 4.88
C THR A 395 2.26 3.48 3.48
N ILE A 396 2.72 4.64 2.99
CA ILE A 396 2.48 5.11 1.62
C ILE A 396 3.75 4.91 0.80
N TRP A 397 3.73 3.95 -0.12
CA TRP A 397 4.82 3.74 -1.08
C TRP A 397 4.71 4.73 -2.23
N ASN A 398 5.84 5.28 -2.67
CA ASN A 398 5.92 6.30 -3.71
C ASN A 398 4.92 7.45 -3.50
N PRO A 399 4.97 8.15 -2.34
CA PRO A 399 3.99 9.17 -2.00
C PRO A 399 4.00 10.30 -3.03
N THR A 400 2.84 10.62 -3.59
CA THR A 400 2.68 11.70 -4.56
C THR A 400 2.86 13.06 -3.89
N GLU A 401 3.19 14.10 -4.65
CA GLU A 401 3.31 15.46 -4.11
C GLU A 401 2.02 15.93 -3.42
N LYS A 402 0.87 15.61 -4.02
CA LYS A 402 -0.45 15.84 -3.44
C LYS A 402 -0.60 15.19 -2.07
N GLN A 403 -0.22 13.92 -1.92
CA GLN A 403 -0.27 13.21 -0.63
C GLN A 403 0.67 13.83 0.41
N ARG A 404 1.83 14.35 -0.02
CA ARG A 404 2.80 15.00 0.89
C ARG A 404 2.30 16.36 1.39
N GLN A 405 1.55 17.10 0.58
CA GLN A 405 1.08 18.46 0.91
C GLN A 405 -0.31 18.48 1.57
N GLU A 406 -1.23 17.59 1.18
CA GLU A 406 -2.63 17.63 1.64
C GLU A 406 -2.90 16.80 2.90
N LEU A 407 -2.01 15.85 3.24
CA LEU A 407 -2.12 15.10 4.49
C LEU A 407 -1.56 15.94 5.64
N VAL A 408 -2.39 16.17 6.65
CA VAL A 408 -2.07 17.07 7.77
C VAL A 408 -2.26 16.35 9.09
N GLU A 409 -1.34 16.59 10.04
CA GLU A 409 -1.47 16.09 11.40
C GLU A 409 -2.68 16.75 12.10
N GLY A 410 -3.49 15.95 12.80
CA GLY A 410 -4.70 16.41 13.49
C GLY A 410 -5.96 16.40 12.64
N GLU A 411 -5.83 16.18 11.35
CA GLU A 411 -6.96 16.00 10.45
C GLU A 411 -7.47 14.56 10.46
N ALA A 412 -8.74 14.39 10.08
CA ALA A 412 -9.41 13.11 10.07
C ALA A 412 -9.95 12.82 8.68
N TYR A 413 -9.81 11.58 8.22
CA TYR A 413 -10.05 11.21 6.84
C TYR A 413 -10.95 9.98 6.74
N VAL A 414 -11.78 9.99 5.69
CA VAL A 414 -12.32 8.78 5.09
C VAL A 414 -11.25 8.21 4.17
N ILE A 415 -10.81 6.99 4.46
CA ILE A 415 -9.71 6.35 3.73
C ILE A 415 -10.26 5.11 3.02
N ALA A 416 -10.09 5.05 1.70
CA ALA A 416 -10.56 3.95 0.87
C ALA A 416 -9.40 3.17 0.25
N GLY A 417 -9.51 1.84 0.23
CA GLY A 417 -8.55 0.97 -0.44
C GLY A 417 -7.22 0.76 0.31
N LEU A 418 -7.26 0.64 1.64
CA LEU A 418 -6.10 0.23 2.44
C LEU A 418 -5.96 -1.30 2.42
N ILE A 419 -4.72 -1.79 2.51
CA ILE A 419 -4.42 -3.22 2.66
C ILE A 419 -3.67 -3.43 3.98
N PRO A 420 -4.12 -4.31 4.86
CA PRO A 420 -3.36 -4.68 6.04
C PRO A 420 -2.05 -5.39 5.69
N SER A 421 -0.98 -5.06 6.39
CA SER A 421 0.36 -5.63 6.18
C SER A 421 0.93 -6.13 7.50
N GLY A 422 0.78 -7.42 7.80
CA GLY A 422 1.37 -8.05 8.98
C GLY A 422 0.37 -8.49 10.05
N VAL A 423 0.89 -9.17 11.07
CA VAL A 423 0.12 -9.81 12.14
C VAL A 423 0.57 -9.20 13.47
N ASP A 424 0.25 -7.93 13.70
CA ASP A 424 0.47 -7.28 15.00
C ASP A 424 -0.84 -7.09 15.76
N LEU A 425 -0.80 -7.41 17.06
CA LEU A 425 -1.98 -7.44 17.92
C LEU A 425 -2.40 -6.05 18.40
N ASP A 426 -1.43 -5.17 18.69
CA ASP A 426 -1.70 -3.85 19.29
C ASP A 426 -1.81 -2.71 18.26
N ILE A 427 -0.87 -2.64 17.30
CA ILE A 427 -0.83 -1.59 16.27
C ILE A 427 -1.14 -2.21 14.90
N LEU A 428 -2.13 -1.65 14.19
CA LEU A 428 -2.45 -2.09 12.83
C LEU A 428 -1.44 -1.54 11.82
N HIS A 429 -0.68 -2.41 11.18
CA HIS A 429 0.14 -2.03 10.03
C HIS A 429 -0.70 -2.12 8.75
N LEU A 430 -0.81 -0.99 8.04
CA LEU A 430 -1.61 -0.83 6.82
C LEU A 430 -0.73 -0.25 5.71
N GLN A 431 -1.06 -0.56 4.47
CA GLN A 431 -0.38 -0.08 3.26
C GLN A 431 -1.39 0.52 2.29
N THR A 432 -0.96 1.55 1.58
CA THR A 432 -1.74 2.11 0.46
C THR A 432 -1.45 1.36 -0.83
N ARG A 433 -2.37 1.47 -1.79
CA ARG A 433 -2.23 0.97 -3.15
C ARG A 433 -1.81 2.09 -4.10
N GLY A 434 -0.73 2.79 -3.75
CA GLY A 434 -0.22 3.94 -4.50
C GLY A 434 -1.27 5.05 -4.62
N SER A 435 -1.50 5.53 -5.85
CA SER A 435 -2.47 6.58 -6.17
C SER A 435 -3.94 6.16 -6.08
N SER A 436 -4.23 4.85 -5.99
CA SER A 436 -5.61 4.37 -5.92
C SER A 436 -6.23 4.48 -4.52
N THR A 437 -5.43 4.61 -3.47
CA THR A 437 -5.94 4.89 -2.12
C THR A 437 -6.39 6.34 -2.04
N GLN A 438 -7.67 6.53 -1.73
CA GLN A 438 -8.27 7.86 -1.61
C GLN A 438 -8.30 8.30 -0.16
N TRP A 439 -7.91 9.56 0.06
CA TRP A 439 -7.98 10.24 1.34
C TRP A 439 -8.93 11.41 1.19
N LEU A 440 -10.08 11.35 1.85
CA LEU A 440 -11.08 12.41 1.81
C LEU A 440 -11.19 13.04 3.20
N PRO A 441 -10.85 14.32 3.39
CA PRO A 441 -10.93 14.96 4.69
C PRO A 441 -12.38 15.01 5.18
N LEU A 442 -12.59 14.76 6.47
CA LEU A 442 -13.87 14.93 7.12
C LEU A 442 -14.18 16.41 7.34
N SER A 443 -15.44 16.81 7.17
CA SER A 443 -15.89 18.15 7.54
C SER A 443 -15.75 18.39 9.05
N SER A 444 -15.62 19.65 9.44
CA SER A 444 -15.53 20.04 10.86
C SER A 444 -16.71 19.51 11.68
N ASP A 445 -17.93 19.63 11.17
CA ASP A 445 -19.15 19.14 11.82
C ASP A 445 -19.13 17.62 12.04
N ALA A 446 -18.58 16.86 11.09
CA ALA A 446 -18.46 15.41 11.23
C ALA A 446 -17.43 15.05 12.30
N LYS A 447 -16.33 15.81 12.41
CA LYS A 447 -15.27 15.58 13.42
C LYS A 447 -15.78 15.77 14.84
N GLU A 448 -16.69 16.72 15.07
CA GLU A 448 -17.23 17.01 16.41
C GLU A 448 -17.97 15.82 17.05
N GLN A 449 -18.38 14.83 16.26
CA GLN A 449 -19.06 13.62 16.75
C GLN A 449 -18.10 12.62 17.43
N PHE A 450 -16.79 12.79 17.21
CA PHE A 450 -15.76 11.89 17.71
C PHE A 450 -15.05 12.47 18.94
N LYS A 451 -14.43 11.59 19.73
CA LYS A 451 -13.56 11.99 20.82
C LYS A 451 -12.29 12.65 20.27
N PRO A 452 -11.67 13.59 21.01
CA PRO A 452 -10.35 14.11 20.67
C PRO A 452 -9.35 12.97 20.53
N PHE A 453 -8.60 12.97 19.44
CA PHE A 453 -7.65 11.91 19.11
C PHE A 453 -6.23 12.45 18.85
N PHE A 454 -6.08 13.78 18.79
CA PHE A 454 -4.85 14.44 18.38
C PHE A 454 -4.31 15.35 19.47
N SER A 455 -2.99 15.30 19.62
CA SER A 455 -2.21 16.24 20.43
C SER A 455 -1.11 16.83 19.56
N ASN A 456 -1.06 18.16 19.47
CA ASN A 456 0.00 18.89 18.78
C ASN A 456 1.39 18.46 19.26
N ARG A 457 2.38 18.54 18.37
CA ARG A 457 3.79 18.39 18.73
C ARG A 457 4.18 19.47 19.75
N LYS A 458 5.02 19.08 20.70
CA LYS A 458 5.48 19.94 21.79
C LYS A 458 6.97 19.76 21.96
N SER A 459 7.68 20.87 22.16
CA SER A 459 9.08 20.86 22.58
C SER A 459 9.14 20.45 24.04
N PHE A 460 9.82 19.35 24.35
CA PHE A 460 10.12 18.96 25.71
C PHE A 460 11.38 19.68 26.22
N SER A 461 11.48 19.80 27.54
CA SER A 461 12.69 20.23 28.25
C SER A 461 13.28 19.03 28.99
N MET A 462 14.59 19.03 29.21
CA MET A 462 15.26 17.98 29.96
C MET A 462 14.78 17.84 31.40
N SER A 463 14.22 18.92 31.97
CA SER A 463 13.60 18.90 33.30
C SER A 463 12.32 18.05 33.36
N SER A 464 11.55 17.98 32.26
CA SER A 464 10.30 17.24 32.17
C SER A 464 10.43 15.86 31.50
N LEU A 465 11.65 15.44 31.17
CA LEU A 465 11.87 14.12 30.57
C LEU A 465 11.39 12.98 31.48
N SER A 466 11.38 13.16 32.81
CA SER A 466 10.82 12.19 33.76
C SER A 466 9.36 11.82 33.50
N ASP A 467 8.56 12.78 33.02
CA ASP A 467 7.11 12.65 32.84
C ASP A 467 6.74 11.85 31.58
N ILE A 468 7.68 11.67 30.66
CA ILE A 468 7.49 10.94 29.41
C ILE A 468 7.56 9.43 29.70
N PRO A 469 6.62 8.59 29.27
CA PRO A 469 6.74 7.16 29.43
C PRO A 469 7.93 6.59 28.63
N LEU A 470 8.48 5.45 29.09
CA LEU A 470 9.51 4.74 28.32
C LEU A 470 8.96 4.35 26.94
N SER A 471 9.85 4.28 25.94
CA SER A 471 9.51 3.93 24.56
C SER A 471 8.52 4.89 23.86
N SER A 472 8.25 6.05 24.46
CA SER A 472 7.42 7.09 23.85
C SER A 472 8.25 8.06 23.02
N GLU A 473 7.62 8.57 21.96
CA GLU A 473 8.20 9.58 21.08
C GLU A 473 8.18 10.97 21.71
N PHE A 474 9.26 11.74 21.54
CA PHE A 474 9.32 13.13 21.96
C PHE A 474 10.20 13.98 21.03
N ASP A 475 9.94 15.29 21.06
CA ASP A 475 10.66 16.30 20.28
C ASP A 475 11.36 17.27 21.25
N ILE A 476 12.62 17.66 20.97
CA ILE A 476 13.42 18.52 21.85
C ILE A 476 14.33 19.44 21.03
N ALA A 477 14.46 20.70 21.43
CA ALA A 477 15.55 21.56 20.97
C ALA A 477 16.70 21.50 21.98
N ALA A 478 17.93 21.38 21.50
CA ALA A 478 19.10 21.29 22.38
C ALA A 478 20.37 21.85 21.72
N HIS A 479 21.32 22.28 22.55
CA HIS A 479 22.67 22.62 22.15
C HIS A 479 23.52 21.35 22.09
N VAL A 480 24.22 21.13 20.98
CA VAL A 480 25.08 19.95 20.79
C VAL A 480 26.42 20.18 21.46
N VAL A 481 26.69 19.45 22.54
CA VAL A 481 27.94 19.53 23.32
C VAL A 481 29.05 18.75 22.62
N HIS A 482 28.74 17.54 22.17
CA HIS A 482 29.72 16.64 21.56
C HIS A 482 29.06 15.65 20.61
N VAL A 483 29.74 15.36 19.49
CA VAL A 483 29.39 14.31 18.54
C VAL A 483 30.49 13.26 18.63
N GLY A 484 30.15 12.06 19.09
CA GLY A 484 31.09 10.97 19.27
C GLY A 484 31.50 10.31 17.96
N GLU A 485 32.52 9.45 18.05
CA GLU A 485 32.98 8.65 16.92
C GLU A 485 31.96 7.59 16.50
N VAL A 486 31.98 7.25 15.21
CA VAL A 486 31.18 6.15 14.68
C VAL A 486 31.83 4.84 15.09
N TYR A 487 31.02 3.93 15.64
CA TYR A 487 31.47 2.58 15.95
C TYR A 487 30.48 1.55 15.42
N LEU A 488 30.97 0.33 15.19
CA LEU A 488 30.17 -0.79 14.72
C LEU A 488 29.73 -1.64 15.91
N SER A 489 28.44 -1.96 15.95
CA SER A 489 27.83 -2.82 16.96
C SER A 489 26.79 -3.69 16.27
N SER A 490 26.99 -5.01 16.28
CA SER A 490 26.03 -5.99 15.75
C SER A 490 25.55 -5.70 14.30
N GLN A 491 26.47 -5.40 13.38
CA GLN A 491 26.17 -5.02 11.98
C GLN A 491 25.35 -3.71 11.83
N GLN A 492 25.38 -2.84 12.84
CA GLN A 492 24.85 -1.49 12.76
C GLN A 492 25.96 -0.48 13.03
N LYS A 493 25.97 0.60 12.24
CA LYS A 493 26.75 1.80 12.54
C LYS A 493 26.00 2.55 13.64
N LYS A 494 26.71 2.91 14.71
CA LYS A 494 26.17 3.68 15.82
C LYS A 494 27.00 4.91 16.06
N GLN A 495 26.34 5.99 16.48
CA GLN A 495 26.99 7.24 16.84
C GLN A 495 26.22 7.90 17.97
N TRP A 496 26.95 8.30 19.02
CA TRP A 496 26.37 9.01 20.17
C TRP A 496 26.48 10.52 19.97
N VAL A 497 25.39 11.23 20.25
CA VAL A 497 25.36 12.70 20.27
C VAL A 497 24.93 13.15 21.65
N PHE A 498 25.75 13.99 22.27
CA PHE A 498 25.51 14.53 23.61
C PHE A 498 25.03 15.96 23.50
N VAL A 499 23.87 16.23 24.10
CA VAL A 499 23.18 17.51 23.98
C VAL A 499 22.73 18.02 25.36
N THR A 500 22.51 19.32 25.47
CA THR A 500 21.97 20.00 26.67
C THR A 500 21.00 21.10 26.28
N ASP A 501 19.98 21.36 27.09
CA ASP A 501 19.09 22.52 26.93
C ASP A 501 19.34 23.62 27.97
N GLY A 502 20.37 23.45 28.81
CA GLY A 502 20.69 24.35 29.93
C GLY A 502 19.85 24.11 31.19
N SER A 503 18.97 23.12 31.22
CA SER A 503 18.19 22.77 32.42
C SER A 503 19.08 22.20 33.51
N ILE A 504 18.82 22.59 34.76
CA ILE A 504 19.53 22.08 35.93
C ILE A 504 18.86 20.79 36.42
N MET A 505 19.65 19.75 36.67
CA MET A 505 19.22 18.58 37.44
C MET A 505 19.45 18.84 38.93
N HIS A 506 18.37 18.77 39.72
CA HIS A 506 18.47 18.77 41.17
C HIS A 506 18.83 17.35 41.65
N GLY A 507 20.10 17.15 42.02
CA GLY A 507 20.59 15.96 42.71
C GLY A 507 20.96 16.27 44.17
N LEU A 508 21.01 15.25 45.03
CA LEU A 508 21.15 15.39 46.49
C LEU A 508 22.42 16.13 46.97
N GLN A 509 23.42 16.42 46.14
CA GLN A 509 24.68 17.03 46.58
C GLN A 509 25.32 18.08 45.63
N SER A 510 24.78 18.34 44.43
CA SER A 510 25.24 19.44 43.55
C SER A 510 24.26 19.73 42.41
N GLU A 511 24.09 21.00 42.04
CA GLU A 511 23.35 21.42 40.86
C GLU A 511 24.19 21.14 39.60
N THR A 512 23.80 20.12 38.83
CA THR A 512 24.49 19.78 37.58
C THR A 512 23.57 20.00 36.40
N ILE A 513 24.08 20.60 35.32
CA ILE A 513 23.30 20.77 34.10
C ILE A 513 23.00 19.43 33.45
N SER A 514 21.77 19.30 32.97
CA SER A 514 21.22 18.10 32.35
C SER A 514 21.94 17.81 31.03
N LEU A 515 22.28 16.54 30.85
CA LEU A 515 22.78 15.99 29.60
C LEU A 515 21.80 14.93 29.09
N LEU A 516 21.67 14.88 27.77
CA LEU A 516 20.96 13.85 27.04
C LEU A 516 21.92 13.22 26.02
N ALA A 517 22.05 11.89 26.08
CA ALA A 517 22.76 11.09 25.10
C ALA A 517 21.75 10.51 24.10
N ILE A 518 21.93 10.83 22.82
CA ILE A 518 21.08 10.35 21.73
C ILE A 518 21.87 9.32 20.92
N CYS A 519 21.36 8.10 20.83
CA CYS A 519 21.94 7.03 20.02
C CYS A 519 21.39 7.07 18.60
N PHE A 520 22.21 7.44 17.62
CA PHE A 520 21.86 7.28 16.20
C PHE A 520 22.33 5.92 15.71
N CYS A 521 21.43 5.17 15.09
CA CYS A 521 21.72 3.85 14.53
C CYS A 521 21.35 3.81 13.04
N SER A 522 22.17 3.15 12.23
CA SER A 522 21.87 2.84 10.84
C SER A 522 22.44 1.47 10.45
N PRO A 523 21.82 0.73 9.53
CA PRO A 523 22.41 -0.50 8.99
C PRO A 523 23.82 -0.25 8.44
N SER A 524 24.76 -1.17 8.70
CA SER A 524 26.08 -1.11 8.07
C SER A 524 25.95 -1.55 6.60
N ILE A 525 26.00 -0.58 5.69
CA ILE A 525 26.09 -0.83 4.25
C ILE A 525 27.57 -0.70 3.83
N ASP A 526 27.99 -1.51 2.86
CA ASP A 526 29.37 -1.58 2.32
C ASP A 526 29.85 -0.26 1.69
N TYR A 527 28.95 0.68 1.45
CA TYR A 527 29.25 2.01 0.93
C TYR A 527 29.54 2.98 2.10
N ASP A 528 30.83 3.28 2.27
CA ASP A 528 31.46 4.37 3.04
C ASP A 528 31.39 4.44 4.58
N SER A 529 32.50 4.93 5.14
CA SER A 529 32.73 5.29 6.55
C SER A 529 32.08 6.62 6.98
N LEU A 530 31.01 7.05 6.30
CA LEU A 530 30.40 8.35 6.57
C LEU A 530 29.73 8.39 7.95
N PRO A 531 29.85 9.51 8.68
CA PRO A 531 29.19 9.68 9.96
C PRO A 531 27.68 9.89 9.77
N LEU A 532 26.91 9.31 10.69
CA LEU A 532 25.44 9.45 10.74
C LEU A 532 25.04 10.89 11.02
N ILE A 533 25.81 11.54 11.90
CA ILE A 533 25.67 12.92 12.32
C ILE A 533 26.96 13.65 12.02
N ASN A 534 26.85 14.81 11.35
CA ASN A 534 28.00 15.62 10.99
C ASN A 534 28.64 16.20 12.27
N TYR A 535 29.95 16.00 12.44
CA TYR A 535 30.73 16.55 13.56
C TYR A 535 30.61 18.08 13.66
N ASN A 536 30.38 18.78 12.55
CA ASN A 536 30.17 20.23 12.51
C ASN A 536 28.91 20.70 13.26
N LEU A 537 28.05 19.78 13.71
CA LEU A 537 26.90 20.13 14.55
C LEU A 537 27.30 20.46 15.98
N ALA A 538 28.48 20.04 16.46
CA ALA A 538 28.98 20.42 17.77
C ALA A 538 29.05 21.96 17.90
N GLY A 539 28.55 22.50 19.00
CA GLY A 539 28.42 23.94 19.22
C GLY A 539 27.18 24.59 18.59
N SER A 540 26.36 23.84 17.84
CA SER A 540 25.13 24.35 17.23
C SER A 540 23.89 24.06 18.09
N THR A 541 22.84 24.87 17.94
CA THR A 541 21.51 24.58 18.50
C THR A 541 20.65 23.86 17.46
N VAL A 542 20.24 22.64 17.79
CA VAL A 542 19.57 21.69 16.88
C VAL A 542 18.23 21.27 17.47
N GLY A 543 17.20 21.20 16.63
CA GLY A 543 15.95 20.54 16.96
C GLY A 543 16.02 19.06 16.62
N PHE A 544 15.60 18.17 17.51
CA PHE A 544 15.50 16.74 17.30
C PHE A 544 14.03 16.33 17.41
N CYS A 545 13.55 15.55 16.46
CA CYS A 545 12.15 15.10 16.40
C CYS A 545 12.06 13.57 16.34
N ASN A 546 10.96 13.05 16.88
CA ASN A 546 10.61 11.64 16.93
C ASN A 546 11.70 10.80 17.62
N LEU A 547 12.32 11.31 18.69
CA LEU A 547 13.25 10.53 19.52
C LEU A 547 12.47 9.57 20.41
N ILE A 548 13.02 8.39 20.67
CA ILE A 548 12.41 7.40 21.56
C ILE A 548 13.08 7.46 22.93
N LYS A 549 12.31 7.73 23.98
CA LYS A 549 12.83 7.78 25.35
C LYS A 549 13.31 6.40 25.81
N ARG A 550 14.50 6.35 26.42
CA ARG A 550 15.06 5.17 27.09
C ARG A 550 15.21 5.36 28.58
N GLU A 551 15.55 4.26 29.26
CA GLU A 551 15.94 4.30 30.65
C GLU A 551 17.15 5.23 30.84
N LYS A 552 17.09 6.00 31.93
CA LYS A 552 18.16 6.92 32.31
C LYS A 552 19.41 6.13 32.67
N ASP A 553 20.58 6.58 32.22
CA ASP A 553 21.86 6.05 32.69
C ASP A 553 22.04 6.48 34.15
N LYS A 554 21.94 5.50 35.06
CA LYS A 554 22.05 5.72 36.50
C LYS A 554 23.49 5.98 36.93
N THR A 555 24.48 5.46 36.20
CA THR A 555 25.90 5.55 36.55
C THR A 555 26.43 6.95 36.25
N ASN A 556 26.14 7.46 35.05
CA ASN A 556 26.61 8.80 34.64
C ASN A 556 25.58 9.91 34.92
N HIS A 557 24.38 9.53 35.39
CA HIS A 557 23.24 10.42 35.65
C HIS A 557 22.73 11.18 34.41
N ILE A 558 22.68 10.51 33.25
CA ILE A 558 22.37 11.13 31.94
C ILE A 558 21.07 10.58 31.39
N TRP A 559 20.27 11.44 30.76
CA TRP A 559 19.11 11.01 30.00
C TRP A 559 19.54 10.27 28.73
N VAL A 560 18.80 9.25 28.31
CA VAL A 560 19.12 8.49 27.11
C VAL A 560 17.91 8.45 26.19
N ALA A 561 18.16 8.62 24.90
CA ALA A 561 17.18 8.45 23.85
C ALA A 561 17.79 7.73 22.65
N ASP A 562 16.95 7.00 21.91
CA ASP A 562 17.32 6.42 20.62
C ASP A 562 16.72 7.24 19.49
N ALA A 563 17.51 7.45 18.44
CA ALA A 563 17.04 7.89 17.14
C ALA A 563 16.82 6.67 16.25
N THR A 564 15.60 6.53 15.76
CA THR A 564 15.16 5.49 14.83
C THR A 564 15.23 6.01 13.39
N GLU A 565 14.87 5.19 12.40
CA GLU A 565 14.76 5.67 11.02
C GLU A 565 13.73 6.80 10.85
N ASN A 566 12.72 6.90 11.73
CA ASN A 566 11.72 7.96 11.68
C ASN A 566 12.20 9.27 12.35
N SER A 567 13.33 9.23 13.06
CA SER A 567 13.87 10.39 13.78
C SER A 567 14.56 11.35 12.82
N THR A 568 14.39 12.65 13.06
CA THR A 568 15.02 13.70 12.25
C THR A 568 15.60 14.79 13.14
N TYR A 569 16.47 15.61 12.57
CA TYR A 569 17.00 16.79 13.24
C TYR A 569 16.94 18.01 12.31
N CYS A 570 16.86 19.23 12.83
CA CYS A 570 16.76 20.44 12.03
C CYS A 570 17.58 21.61 12.62
N LEU A 571 18.09 22.46 11.72
CA LEU A 571 18.80 23.70 12.06
C LEU A 571 17.93 24.95 11.80
N SER A 572 16.97 24.84 10.88
CA SER A 572 15.91 25.83 10.62
C SER A 572 14.58 25.33 11.21
N TYR A 573 13.80 26.29 11.72
CA TYR A 573 12.51 26.07 12.37
C TYR A 573 11.37 26.72 11.59
N ASP A 574 11.58 26.99 10.30
CA ASP A 574 10.64 27.71 9.45
C ASP A 574 9.53 26.81 8.91
N SER A 575 9.78 25.50 8.79
CA SER A 575 8.78 24.52 8.38
C SER A 575 7.70 24.30 9.46
N LEU A 576 6.48 24.01 9.02
CA LEU A 576 5.35 23.70 9.91
C LEU A 576 5.64 22.52 10.84
N HIS A 577 6.39 21.52 10.37
CA HIS A 577 6.76 20.35 11.17
C HIS A 577 7.70 20.66 12.34
N HIS A 578 8.52 21.71 12.25
CA HIS A 578 9.52 22.05 13.28
C HIS A 578 9.23 23.37 14.02
N ALA A 579 8.16 24.09 13.65
CA ALA A 579 7.81 25.38 14.23
C ALA A 579 7.64 25.34 15.76
N HIS A 580 7.17 24.20 16.29
CA HIS A 580 6.98 23.99 17.73
C HIS A 580 8.29 24.03 18.55
N LEU A 581 9.46 23.90 17.92
CA LEU A 581 10.78 23.97 18.57
C LEU A 581 11.39 25.38 18.56
N ARG A 582 10.84 26.33 17.77
CA ARG A 582 11.47 27.62 17.44
C ARG A 582 11.81 28.48 18.66
N ASN A 583 10.85 28.62 19.57
CA ASN A 583 11.01 29.47 20.76
C ASN A 583 12.00 28.87 21.76
N THR A 584 11.94 27.55 21.96
CA THR A 584 12.88 26.81 22.81
C THR A 584 14.29 26.90 22.25
N ALA A 585 14.46 26.64 20.94
CA ALA A 585 15.76 26.74 20.28
C ALA A 585 16.36 28.15 20.36
N SER A 586 15.55 29.20 20.22
CA SER A 586 16.01 30.59 20.36
C SER A 586 16.51 30.89 21.78
N SER A 587 15.82 30.35 22.78
CA SER A 587 16.18 30.51 24.20
C SER A 587 17.47 29.77 24.52
N ILE A 588 17.61 28.53 24.05
CA ILE A 588 18.82 27.71 24.21
C ILE A 588 20.01 28.36 23.51
N ARG A 589 19.82 28.91 22.31
CA ARG A 589 20.88 29.62 21.58
C ARG A 589 21.39 30.83 22.37
N ARG A 590 20.48 31.62 22.94
CA ARG A 590 20.86 32.77 23.81
C ARG A 590 21.61 32.29 25.06
N TRP A 591 21.11 31.25 25.72
CA TRP A 591 21.77 30.66 26.87
C TRP A 591 23.17 30.16 26.55
N ALA A 592 23.33 29.42 25.44
CA ALA A 592 24.59 28.84 25.03
C ALA A 592 25.65 29.91 24.73
N ASN A 593 25.26 30.99 24.06
CA ASN A 593 26.14 32.14 23.80
C ASN A 593 26.64 32.81 25.10
N ASN A 594 25.84 32.77 26.17
CA ASN A 594 26.18 33.37 27.46
C ASN A 594 26.86 32.39 28.43
N SER A 595 26.96 31.10 28.08
CA SER A 595 27.35 30.02 29.00
C SER A 595 28.56 29.21 28.50
N SER A 596 29.47 29.84 27.75
CA SER A 596 30.63 29.16 27.12
C SER A 596 31.46 28.32 28.08
N LEU A 597 31.82 28.87 29.24
CA LEU A 597 32.62 28.18 30.26
C LEU A 597 31.92 26.94 30.82
N THR A 598 30.59 26.99 30.90
CA THR A 598 29.76 25.88 31.33
C THR A 598 29.67 24.79 30.27
N ILE A 599 29.58 25.17 29.00
CA ILE A 599 29.58 24.22 27.87
C ILE A 599 30.91 23.49 27.78
N GLU A 600 32.04 24.17 27.97
CA GLU A 600 33.36 23.52 27.99
C GLU A 600 33.48 22.51 29.14
N LYS A 601 33.00 22.84 30.36
CA LYS A 601 32.94 21.88 31.47
C LYS A 601 32.08 20.65 31.15
N LEU A 602 30.93 20.85 30.47
CA LEU A 602 30.08 19.75 30.04
C LEU A 602 30.78 18.88 28.99
N LYS A 603 31.53 19.49 28.08
CA LYS A 603 32.32 18.80 27.07
C LYS A 603 33.44 17.96 27.69
N GLU A 604 34.20 18.50 28.64
CA GLU A 604 35.18 17.75 29.42
C GLU A 604 34.55 16.56 30.15
N LYS A 605 33.39 16.78 30.78
CA LYS A 605 32.62 15.70 31.43
C LYS A 605 32.27 14.61 30.43
N VAL A 606 31.72 14.96 29.26
CA VAL A 606 31.36 13.98 28.22
C VAL A 606 32.60 13.22 27.73
N LEU A 607 33.72 13.92 27.51
CA LEU A 607 34.98 13.29 27.07
C LEU A 607 35.52 12.30 28.10
N SER A 608 35.39 12.57 29.41
CA SER A 608 35.76 11.61 30.45
C SER A 608 34.93 10.32 30.38
N MET A 609 33.62 10.42 30.15
CA MET A 609 32.73 9.25 30.05
C MET A 609 33.01 8.40 28.81
N VAL A 610 33.31 9.05 27.67
CA VAL A 610 33.57 8.35 26.40
C VAL A 610 35.01 7.80 26.38
N GLY A 611 35.95 8.48 27.05
CA GLY A 611 37.37 8.13 27.11
C GLY A 611 37.68 6.90 27.97
N ASP A 612 36.92 6.66 29.04
CA ASP A 612 37.11 5.51 29.94
C ASP A 612 36.71 4.15 29.33
N CYS A 613 36.21 4.12 28.09
CA CYS A 613 35.85 2.89 27.36
C CYS A 613 37.05 2.21 26.64
N LYS A 614 38.29 2.61 26.92
CA LYS A 614 39.53 1.94 26.43
C LYS A 614 40.26 1.13 27.51
N GLY A 615 39.56 0.68 28.54
CA GLY A 615 40.06 -0.25 29.57
C GLY A 615 39.81 -1.71 29.22
#